data_AF-A0A919C574-F1
#
_entry.id   AF-A0A919C574-F1
#
_cell.length_a   1.000
_cell.length_b   1.000
_cell.length_c   1.000
_cell.angle_alpha   90.00
_cell.angle_beta   90.00
_cell.angle_gamma   90.00
#
_symmetry.space_group_name_H-M   'P 1'
#
loop_
_entity.id
_entity.type
_entity.pdbx_description
1 polymer ?
#
loop_
_entity_poly.entity_id
_entity_poly.type
_entity_poly.pdbx_seq_one_letter_code
_entity_poly.pdbx_strand_id
1 'polypeptide(L)'
;MRRRRAPDNSWAAEPDPLLALARRDLAFYARASGRARRLHHATELGALLTTSVTVVAAGLHAPAWLTALIAGGAVFFTGMRQLYGAGSRWVLAAQARESLRRAIDRYLLLPESGRDAAARQALQTVVEEVGASELRAWSEAQGGRPETPVPPVGA
;
A
#
# COMPACT_ATOMS: atom_id res chain seq x y z
N MET A 1 -21.67 4.45 -3.70
CA MET A 1 -21.01 4.64 -5.01
C MET A 1 -19.91 5.69 -4.90
N ARG A 2 -18.63 5.31 -4.91
CA ARG A 2 -17.52 6.28 -4.97
C ARG A 2 -17.39 6.75 -6.42
N ARG A 3 -17.68 8.03 -6.69
CA ARG A 3 -17.37 8.66 -7.99
C ARG A 3 -15.91 8.37 -8.33
N ARG A 4 -15.67 7.71 -9.47
CA ARG A 4 -14.35 7.64 -10.11
C ARG A 4 -13.94 9.10 -10.31
N ARG A 5 -13.01 9.61 -9.49
CA ARG A 5 -12.48 10.96 -9.67
C ARG A 5 -11.86 10.98 -11.07
N ALA A 6 -12.32 11.88 -11.93
CA ALA A 6 -11.65 12.10 -13.21
C ALA A 6 -10.15 12.31 -12.95
N PRO A 7 -9.25 11.81 -13.83
CA PRO A 7 -7.84 12.09 -13.70
C PRO A 7 -7.64 13.60 -13.71
N ASP A 8 -7.37 14.14 -12.53
CA ASP A 8 -7.13 15.55 -12.32
C ASP A 8 -5.77 15.89 -12.94
N ASN A 9 -5.77 16.55 -14.09
CA ASN A 9 -4.57 16.93 -14.84
C ASN A 9 -4.13 18.38 -14.54
N SER A 10 -4.62 18.98 -13.45
CA SER A 10 -4.23 20.33 -13.01
C SER A 10 -2.72 20.54 -12.87
N TRP A 11 -1.97 19.48 -12.58
CA TRP A 11 -0.51 19.51 -12.49
C TRP A 11 0.18 19.91 -13.80
N ALA A 12 -0.46 19.71 -14.95
CA ALA A 12 0.11 20.07 -16.26
C ALA A 12 0.13 21.58 -16.52
N ALA A 13 -0.66 22.35 -15.76
CA ALA A 13 -0.73 23.82 -15.88
C ALA A 13 0.24 24.57 -14.93
N GLU A 14 0.95 23.84 -14.07
CA GLU A 14 1.94 24.42 -13.15
C GLU A 14 3.21 24.88 -13.90
N PRO A 15 3.96 25.88 -13.38
CA PRO A 15 5.20 26.35 -14.00
C PRO A 15 6.25 25.25 -14.19
N ASP A 16 6.24 24.24 -13.30
CA ASP A 16 7.03 23.02 -13.42
C ASP A 16 6.10 21.79 -13.29
N PRO A 17 5.58 21.28 -14.42
CA PRO A 17 4.57 20.23 -14.41
C PRO A 17 5.15 18.88 -13.93
N LEU A 18 6.45 18.63 -14.16
CA LEU A 18 7.10 17.40 -13.73
C LEU A 18 7.28 17.37 -12.21
N LEU A 19 7.70 18.48 -11.63
CA LEU A 19 7.79 18.63 -10.18
C LEU A 19 6.41 18.53 -9.52
N ALA A 20 5.37 19.12 -10.13
CA ALA A 20 4.00 19.03 -9.63
C ALA A 20 3.49 17.58 -9.62
N LEU A 21 3.74 16.82 -10.70
CA LEU A 21 3.43 15.40 -10.79
C LEU A 21 4.16 14.59 -9.71
N ALA A 22 5.49 14.77 -9.60
CA ALA A 22 6.30 14.05 -8.62
C ALA A 22 5.86 14.31 -7.17
N ARG A 23 5.51 15.56 -6.82
CA ARG A 23 4.97 15.92 -5.50
C ARG A 23 3.62 15.28 -5.22
N ARG A 24 2.75 15.21 -6.21
CA ARG A 24 1.45 14.55 -6.10
C ARG A 24 1.62 13.06 -5.83
N ASP A 25 2.51 12.40 -6.58
CA ASP A 25 2.81 10.98 -6.40
C ASP A 25 3.40 10.74 -5.00
N LEU A 26 4.36 11.57 -4.58
CA LEU A 26 4.90 11.53 -3.22
C LEU A 26 3.79 11.62 -2.15
N ALA A 27 2.84 12.54 -2.30
CA ALA A 27 1.72 12.69 -1.37
C ALA A 27 0.77 11.47 -1.38
N PHE A 28 0.57 10.85 -2.54
CA PHE A 28 -0.16 9.60 -2.65
C PHE A 28 0.55 8.48 -1.88
N TYR A 29 1.84 8.26 -2.12
CA TYR A 29 2.64 7.24 -1.44
C TYR A 29 2.78 7.49 0.07
N ALA A 30 2.85 8.75 0.49
CA ALA A 30 2.85 9.12 1.91
C ALA A 30 1.54 8.71 2.61
N ARG A 31 0.39 8.93 1.97
CA ARG A 31 -0.91 8.49 2.51
C ARG A 31 -1.05 6.97 2.46
N ALA A 32 -0.58 6.33 1.40
CA ALA A 32 -0.63 4.88 1.25
C ALA A 32 0.18 4.17 2.33
N SER A 33 1.45 4.57 2.53
CA SER A 33 2.31 4.03 3.58
C SER A 33 1.76 4.30 4.99
N GLY A 34 1.23 5.51 5.24
CA GLY A 34 0.61 5.85 6.53
C GLY A 34 -0.62 4.99 6.86
N ARG A 35 -1.51 4.75 5.87
CA ARG A 35 -2.69 3.88 6.05
C ARG A 35 -2.29 2.43 6.26
N ALA A 36 -1.33 1.94 5.48
CA ALA A 36 -0.85 0.57 5.59
C ALA A 36 -0.22 0.30 6.97
N ARG A 37 0.58 1.23 7.50
CA ARG A 37 1.17 1.10 8.84
C ARG A 37 0.12 1.06 9.95
N ARG A 38 -0.88 1.95 9.91
CA ARG A 38 -1.98 1.95 10.91
C ARG A 38 -2.75 0.64 10.90
N LEU A 39 -3.01 0.13 9.71
CA LEU A 39 -3.76 -1.09 9.52
C LEU A 39 -2.96 -2.32 9.99
N HIS A 40 -1.66 -2.38 9.71
CA HIS A 40 -0.79 -3.43 10.22
C HIS A 40 -0.79 -3.47 11.75
N HIS A 41 -0.57 -2.32 12.40
CA HIS A 41 -0.65 -2.25 13.86
C HIS A 41 -2.05 -2.60 14.40
N ALA A 42 -3.12 -2.18 13.73
CA ALA A 42 -4.48 -2.56 14.12
C ALA A 42 -4.71 -4.08 14.02
N THR A 43 -4.15 -4.72 12.99
CA THR A 43 -4.25 -6.18 12.85
C THR A 43 -3.46 -6.94 13.91
N GLU A 44 -2.25 -6.49 14.24
CA GLU A 44 -1.43 -7.12 15.27
C GLU A 44 -2.06 -6.95 16.66
N LEU A 45 -2.46 -5.73 17.01
CA LEU A 45 -3.12 -5.45 18.28
C LEU A 45 -4.44 -6.22 18.39
N GLY A 46 -5.20 -6.31 17.30
CA GLY A 46 -6.42 -7.09 17.25
C GLY A 46 -6.18 -8.59 17.43
N ALA A 47 -5.17 -9.15 16.78
CA ALA A 47 -4.78 -10.54 16.97
C ALA A 47 -4.39 -10.83 18.43
N LEU A 48 -3.52 -9.99 19.01
CA LEU A 48 -3.11 -10.09 20.41
C LEU A 48 -4.31 -10.00 21.36
N LEU A 49 -5.14 -8.97 21.21
CA LEU A 49 -6.35 -8.80 22.02
C LEU A 49 -7.25 -10.02 21.93
N THR A 50 -7.49 -10.54 20.73
CA THR A 50 -8.40 -11.68 20.57
C THR A 50 -7.83 -12.94 21.19
N THR A 51 -6.52 -13.19 21.07
CA THR A 51 -5.86 -14.30 21.75
C THR A 51 -5.94 -14.18 23.27
N SER A 52 -5.69 -12.98 23.83
CA SER A 52 -5.77 -12.74 25.27
C SER A 52 -7.21 -12.89 25.80
N VAL A 53 -8.19 -12.35 25.10
CA VAL A 53 -9.60 -12.42 25.50
C VAL A 53 -10.14 -13.85 25.42
N THR A 54 -9.65 -14.67 24.48
CA THR A 54 -10.01 -16.10 24.39
C THR A 54 -9.66 -16.84 25.68
N VAL A 55 -8.47 -16.62 26.24
CA VAL A 55 -8.02 -17.26 27.49
C VAL A 55 -8.91 -16.86 28.66
N VAL A 56 -9.24 -15.58 28.78
CA VAL A 56 -10.11 -15.06 29.84
C VAL A 56 -11.53 -15.62 29.72
N ALA A 57 -12.08 -15.67 28.50
CA ALA A 57 -13.42 -16.19 28.24
C ALA A 57 -13.52 -17.70 28.54
N ALA A 58 -12.48 -18.47 28.22
CA ALA A 58 -12.40 -19.89 28.57
C ALA A 58 -12.37 -20.10 30.09
N GLY A 59 -11.58 -19.31 30.83
CA GLY A 59 -11.50 -19.40 32.29
C GLY A 59 -12.81 -19.03 33.01
N LEU A 60 -13.55 -18.05 32.47
CA LEU A 60 -14.79 -17.54 33.07
C LEU A 60 -16.05 -18.29 32.63
N HIS A 61 -15.95 -19.37 31.84
CA HIS A 61 -17.11 -20.08 31.28
C HIS A 61 -18.08 -19.12 30.57
N ALA A 62 -17.53 -18.24 29.74
CA ALA A 62 -18.27 -17.15 29.13
C ALA A 62 -19.46 -17.63 28.27
N PRO A 63 -20.55 -16.86 28.22
CA PRO A 63 -21.74 -17.20 27.44
C PRO A 63 -21.44 -17.30 25.94
N ALA A 64 -22.19 -18.17 25.25
CA ALA A 64 -21.91 -18.60 23.87
C ALA A 64 -21.80 -17.46 22.85
N TRP A 65 -22.53 -16.35 23.04
CA TRP A 65 -22.45 -15.19 22.15
C TRP A 65 -21.10 -14.48 22.25
N LEU A 66 -20.48 -14.46 23.43
CA LEU A 66 -19.20 -13.81 23.67
C LEU A 66 -18.06 -14.63 23.06
N THR A 67 -18.07 -15.95 23.27
CA THR A 67 -17.10 -16.86 22.66
C THR A 67 -17.20 -16.86 21.13
N ALA A 68 -18.40 -16.76 20.56
CA ALA A 68 -18.60 -16.60 19.12
C ALA A 68 -17.99 -15.29 18.58
N LEU A 69 -18.16 -14.16 19.28
CA LEU A 69 -17.54 -12.89 18.89
C LEU A 69 -16.01 -12.96 18.93
N ILE A 70 -15.45 -13.60 19.95
CA ILE A 70 -14.00 -13.76 20.11
C ILE A 70 -13.45 -14.66 18.99
N ALA A 71 -14.07 -15.82 18.74
CA ALA A 71 -13.68 -16.72 17.67
C ALA A 71 -13.79 -16.04 16.29
N GLY A 72 -14.88 -15.31 16.04
CA GLY A 72 -15.09 -14.54 14.81
C GLY A 72 -14.03 -13.44 14.64
N GLY A 73 -13.67 -12.74 15.72
CA GLY A 73 -12.56 -11.79 15.73
C GLY A 73 -11.23 -12.44 15.33
N ALA A 74 -10.93 -13.63 15.86
CA ALA A 74 -9.67 -14.31 15.59
C ALA A 74 -9.56 -14.72 14.11
N VAL A 75 -10.66 -15.23 13.54
CA VAL A 75 -10.76 -15.54 12.11
C VAL A 75 -10.65 -14.27 11.28
N PHE A 76 -11.31 -13.18 11.68
CA PHE A 76 -11.25 -11.90 10.98
C PHE A 76 -9.83 -11.34 10.95
N PHE A 77 -9.13 -11.28 12.10
CA PHE A 77 -7.73 -10.83 12.15
C PHE A 77 -6.80 -11.75 11.39
N THR A 78 -7.05 -13.06 11.39
CA THR A 78 -6.29 -14.02 10.59
C THR A 78 -6.49 -13.81 9.09
N GLY A 79 -7.72 -13.65 8.62
CA GLY A 79 -8.03 -13.36 7.22
C GLY A 79 -7.49 -12.00 6.78
N MET A 80 -7.56 -11.01 7.67
CA MET A 80 -6.98 -9.68 7.45
C MET A 80 -5.45 -9.76 7.38
N ARG A 81 -4.80 -10.58 8.22
CA ARG A 81 -3.38 -10.89 8.10
C ARG A 81 -3.06 -11.58 6.79
N GLN A 82 -3.93 -12.40 6.20
CA GLN A 82 -3.67 -12.96 4.87
C GLN A 82 -3.84 -11.91 3.76
N LEU A 83 -4.86 -11.05 3.87
CA LEU A 83 -5.14 -9.99 2.91
C LEU A 83 -4.06 -8.89 2.91
N TYR A 84 -3.49 -8.59 4.07
CA TYR A 84 -2.46 -7.56 4.26
C TYR A 84 -1.05 -8.11 4.51
N GLY A 85 -0.92 -9.41 4.76
CA GLY A 85 0.33 -10.13 5.05
C GLY A 85 1.24 -10.32 3.85
N ALA A 86 0.88 -9.75 2.70
CA ALA A 86 1.88 -9.22 1.78
C ALA A 86 2.55 -7.98 2.42
N GLY A 87 3.29 -8.19 3.52
CA GLY A 87 4.12 -7.15 4.16
C GLY A 87 5.08 -6.46 3.19
N SER A 88 5.28 -7.03 2.00
CA SER A 88 5.94 -6.39 0.86
C SER A 88 5.27 -5.07 0.42
N ARG A 89 3.94 -4.96 0.45
CA ARG A 89 3.23 -3.82 -0.20
C ARG A 89 3.47 -2.48 0.50
N TRP A 90 3.57 -2.47 1.84
CA TRP A 90 3.84 -1.24 2.58
C TRP A 90 5.32 -0.84 2.49
N VAL A 91 6.23 -1.83 2.45
CA VAL A 91 7.67 -1.62 2.23
C VAL A 91 7.89 -1.04 0.83
N LEU A 92 7.25 -1.60 -0.20
CA LEU A 92 7.26 -1.10 -1.57
C LEU A 92 6.76 0.35 -1.65
N ALA A 93 5.63 0.66 -1.01
CA ALA A 93 5.11 2.03 -0.97
C ALA A 93 6.01 3.00 -0.19
N ALA A 94 6.68 2.53 0.87
CA ALA A 94 7.64 3.32 1.63
C ALA A 94 8.94 3.56 0.85
N GLN A 95 9.41 2.55 0.12
CA GLN A 95 10.57 2.64 -0.77
C GLN A 95 10.31 3.62 -1.92
N ALA A 96 9.15 3.50 -2.59
CA ALA A 96 8.70 4.43 -3.63
C ALA A 96 8.58 5.87 -3.12
N ARG A 97 8.06 6.04 -1.90
CA ARG A 97 8.02 7.36 -1.25
C ARG A 97 9.42 7.93 -1.04
N GLU A 98 10.35 7.14 -0.52
CA GLU A 98 11.69 7.61 -0.18
C GLU A 98 12.54 7.88 -1.42
N SER A 99 12.41 7.07 -2.48
CA SER A 99 13.07 7.32 -3.76
C SER A 99 12.57 8.61 -4.40
N LEU A 100 11.25 8.84 -4.45
CA LEU A 100 10.66 10.08 -4.94
C LEU A 100 11.08 11.28 -4.10
N ARG A 101 11.06 11.16 -2.77
CA ARG A 101 11.47 12.24 -1.87
C ARG A 101 12.91 12.66 -2.15
N ARG A 102 13.85 11.71 -2.21
CA ARG A 102 15.26 11.99 -2.50
C ARG A 102 15.48 12.57 -3.90
N ALA A 103 14.69 12.17 -4.89
CA ALA A 103 14.78 12.73 -6.24
C ALA A 103 14.26 14.17 -6.30
N ILE A 104 13.14 14.45 -5.65
CA ILE A 104 12.59 15.81 -5.53
C ILE A 104 13.54 16.71 -4.74
N ASP A 105 14.07 16.23 -3.61
CA ASP A 105 15.01 17.01 -2.80
C ASP A 105 16.27 17.35 -3.60
N ARG A 106 16.85 16.37 -4.32
CA ARG A 106 17.98 16.62 -5.23
C ARG A 106 17.63 17.65 -6.31
N TYR A 107 16.46 17.56 -6.93
CA TYR A 107 16.03 18.51 -7.95
C TYR A 107 15.83 19.94 -7.41
N LEU A 108 15.28 20.06 -6.20
CA LEU A 108 15.03 21.35 -5.55
C LEU A 108 16.31 22.00 -5.01
N LEU A 109 17.32 21.21 -4.64
CA LEU A 109 18.63 21.71 -4.23
C LEU A 109 19.39 22.39 -5.38
N LEU A 110 19.05 22.13 -6.65
CA LEU A 110 19.59 22.90 -7.75
C LEU A 110 18.96 24.30 -7.79
N PRO A 111 19.78 25.35 -8.01
CA PRO A 111 19.27 26.68 -8.34
C PRO A 111 18.33 26.62 -9.54
N GLU A 112 17.40 27.55 -9.67
CA GLU A 112 16.44 27.55 -10.79
C GLU A 112 17.13 27.57 -12.15
N SER A 113 18.26 28.26 -12.27
CA SER A 113 19.12 28.28 -13.46
C SER A 113 19.80 26.94 -13.77
N GLY A 114 19.97 26.07 -12.77
CA GLY A 114 20.53 24.73 -12.90
C GLY A 114 19.49 23.63 -13.13
N ARG A 115 18.19 23.95 -13.12
CA ARG A 115 17.10 22.99 -13.41
C ARG A 115 16.92 22.81 -14.91
N ASP A 116 17.99 22.39 -15.55
CA ASP A 116 18.09 22.17 -16.99
C ASP A 116 17.35 20.88 -17.43
N ALA A 117 17.45 20.57 -18.72
CA ALA A 117 16.85 19.38 -19.29
C ALA A 117 17.38 18.08 -18.65
N ALA A 118 18.66 18.04 -18.26
CA ALA A 118 19.27 16.87 -17.64
C ALA A 118 18.72 16.64 -16.22
N ALA A 119 18.56 17.70 -15.43
CA ALA A 119 17.94 17.64 -14.11
C ALA A 119 16.48 17.17 -14.19
N ARG A 120 15.73 17.66 -15.18
CA ARG A 120 14.34 17.20 -15.43
C ARG A 120 14.30 15.74 -15.86
N GLN A 121 15.17 15.33 -16.76
CA GLN A 121 15.24 13.94 -17.21
C GLN A 121 15.59 13.00 -16.05
N ALA A 122 16.52 13.38 -15.18
CA ALA A 122 16.86 12.60 -13.99
C ALA A 122 15.67 12.42 -13.03
N LEU A 123 14.86 13.46 -12.83
CA LEU A 123 13.64 13.36 -12.03
C LEU A 123 12.58 12.46 -12.71
N GLN A 124 12.39 12.63 -14.02
CA GLN A 124 11.47 11.83 -14.82
C GLN A 124 11.81 10.34 -14.77
N THR A 125 13.09 9.97 -14.93
CA THR A 125 13.55 8.59 -14.83
C THR A 125 13.15 7.94 -13.50
N VAL A 126 13.27 8.67 -12.38
CA VAL A 126 12.89 8.13 -11.07
C VAL A 126 11.37 7.96 -10.96
N VAL A 127 10.58 8.91 -11.48
CA VAL A 127 9.12 8.80 -11.50
C VAL A 127 8.68 7.56 -12.30
N GLU A 128 9.25 7.37 -13.49
CA GLU A 128 8.97 6.22 -14.35
C GLU A 128 9.42 4.91 -13.72
N GLU A 129 10.61 4.86 -13.11
CA GLU A 129 11.13 3.68 -12.44
C GLU A 129 10.24 3.25 -11.27
N VAL A 130 9.74 4.22 -10.48
CA VAL A 130 8.79 3.94 -9.40
C VAL A 130 7.50 3.33 -9.98
N GLY A 131 6.93 3.91 -11.03
CA GLY A 131 5.75 3.34 -11.70
C GLY A 131 5.98 1.93 -12.27
N ALA A 132 7.13 1.71 -12.91
CA ALA A 132 7.51 0.41 -13.46
C ALA A 132 7.74 -0.64 -12.37
N SER A 133 8.30 -0.25 -11.23
CA SER A 133 8.48 -1.14 -10.07
C SER A 133 7.15 -1.59 -9.48
N GLU A 134 6.16 -0.68 -9.41
CA GLU A 134 4.81 -1.05 -8.97
C GLU A 134 4.15 -2.02 -9.94
N LEU A 135 4.20 -1.74 -11.24
CA LEU A 135 3.58 -2.60 -12.24
C LEU A 135 4.17 -4.02 -12.20
N ARG A 136 5.49 -4.14 -12.04
CA ARG A 136 6.16 -5.43 -11.83
C ARG A 136 5.66 -6.13 -10.57
N ALA A 137 5.64 -5.45 -9.43
CA ALA A 137 5.15 -6.02 -8.17
C ALA A 137 3.68 -6.48 -8.27
N TRP A 138 2.84 -5.75 -9.01
CA TRP A 138 1.46 -6.17 -9.29
C TRP A 138 1.38 -7.41 -10.18
N SER A 139 2.21 -7.48 -11.22
CA SER A 139 2.25 -8.63 -12.13
C SER A 139 2.73 -9.90 -11.42
N GLU A 140 3.76 -9.81 -10.59
CA GLU A 140 4.28 -10.91 -9.77
C GLU A 140 3.23 -11.41 -8.76
N ALA A 141 2.51 -10.48 -8.12
CA ALA A 141 1.45 -10.82 -7.18
C ALA A 141 0.25 -11.53 -7.84
N GLN A 142 -0.04 -11.26 -9.12
CA GLN A 142 -1.09 -11.96 -9.87
C GLN A 142 -0.60 -13.32 -10.42
N GLY A 143 0.65 -13.40 -10.89
CA GLY A 143 1.24 -14.64 -11.43
C GLY A 143 1.43 -15.73 -10.38
N GLY A 144 1.56 -15.37 -9.10
CA GLY A 144 1.63 -16.33 -7.98
C GLY A 144 0.28 -16.90 -7.53
N ARG A 145 -0.86 -16.50 -8.14
CA ARG A 145 -2.17 -17.06 -7.80
C ARG A 145 -2.32 -18.39 -8.56
N PRO A 146 -2.29 -19.56 -7.90
CA PRO A 146 -2.44 -20.83 -8.59
C PRO A 146 -3.76 -20.82 -9.37
N GLU A 147 -3.70 -21.07 -10.68
CA GLU A 147 -4.89 -21.33 -11.47
C GLU A 147 -5.64 -22.48 -10.80
N THR A 148 -6.87 -22.22 -10.38
CA THR A 148 -7.72 -23.26 -9.82
C THR A 148 -7.96 -24.28 -10.93
N PRO A 149 -7.54 -25.55 -10.80
CA PRO A 149 -7.74 -26.53 -11.88
C PRO A 149 -9.23 -26.63 -12.18
N VAL A 150 -9.61 -26.34 -13.43
CA VAL A 150 -10.98 -26.55 -13.89
C VAL A 150 -11.27 -28.06 -13.75
N PRO A 151 -12.29 -28.47 -12.97
CA PRO A 151 -12.58 -29.89 -12.83
C PRO A 151 -12.92 -30.47 -14.21
N PRO A 152 -12.40 -31.66 -14.56
CA PRO A 152 -12.72 -32.28 -15.84
C PRO A 152 -14.23 -32.49 -15.90
N VAL A 153 -14.86 -31.89 -16.91
CA VAL A 153 -16.25 -32.18 -17.26
C VAL A 153 -16.26 -33.63 -17.74
N GLY A 154 -16.78 -34.51 -16.88
CA GLY A 154 -16.84 -35.95 -17.13
C GLY A 154 -17.59 -36.26 -18.44
N ALA A 155 -17.01 -37.15 -19.22
CA ALA A 155 -17.63 -37.84 -20.35
C ALA A 155 -18.09 -39.23 -19.91
#